data_AF-A0A9D5PZ36-F1
#
_entry.id   AF-A0A9D5PZ36-F1
#
_cell.length_a   1.000
_cell.length_b   1.000
_cell.length_c   1.000
_cell.angle_alpha   90.00
_cell.angle_beta   90.00
_cell.angle_gamma   90.00
#
_symmetry.space_group_name_H-M   'P 1'
#
loop_
_entity.id
_entity.type
_entity.pdbx_description
1 polymer ?
#
loop_
_entity_poly.entity_id
_entity_poly.type
_entity_poly.pdbx_seq_one_letter_code
_entity_poly.pdbx_strand_id
1 'polypeptide(L)' 'MYRAGRNHPPSAWQRKFNRLVAKRRWIIGRTLKGLFHGGRARYITGEKVEAELTFKAEAMNLLKAANRIDLVAA' A
#
# COMPACT_ATOMS: atom_id res chain seq x y z
N MET A 1 -11.06 4.92 -5.73
CA MET A 1 -10.34 5.68 -6.76
C MET A 1 -11.32 5.85 -7.91
N TYR A 2 -11.71 7.09 -8.21
CA TYR A 2 -12.74 7.36 -9.21
C TYR A 2 -12.18 7.05 -10.59
N ARG A 3 -12.84 6.14 -11.31
CA ARG A 3 -12.47 5.80 -12.69
C ARG A 3 -13.15 6.82 -13.61
N ALA A 4 -12.45 7.22 -14.66
CA ALA A 4 -13.07 7.98 -15.74
C ALA A 4 -13.94 7.02 -16.57
N GLY A 5 -15.14 7.44 -16.93
CA GLY A 5 -15.99 6.75 -17.90
C GLY A 5 -15.76 7.32 -19.31
N ARG A 6 -16.27 6.62 -20.34
CA ARG A 6 -16.31 7.17 -21.71
C ARG A 6 -17.11 8.46 -21.69
N ASN A 7 -16.53 9.55 -22.19
CA ASN A 7 -17.12 10.90 -22.18
C ASN A 7 -17.53 11.43 -20.79
N HIS A 8 -17.05 10.80 -19.71
CA HIS A 8 -17.34 11.23 -18.35
C HIS A 8 -16.03 11.36 -17.57
N PRO A 9 -15.30 12.48 -17.76
CA PRO A 9 -14.06 12.73 -17.05
C PRO A 9 -14.33 12.95 -15.55
N PRO A 10 -13.36 12.64 -14.67
CA PRO A 10 -13.56 12.84 -13.24
C PRO A 10 -13.69 14.32 -12.91
N SER A 11 -14.61 14.65 -12.01
CA SER A 11 -14.80 16.01 -11.52
C SER A 11 -13.53 16.57 -10.85
N ALA A 12 -13.45 17.89 -10.67
CA ALA A 12 -12.30 18.51 -10.00
C ALA A 12 -12.01 17.89 -8.62
N TRP A 13 -13.07 17.60 -7.85
CA TRP A 13 -12.96 16.95 -6.55
C TRP A 13 -12.48 15.50 -6.67
N GLN A 14 -13.01 14.72 -7.62
CA GLN A 14 -12.58 13.34 -7.85
C GLN A 14 -11.11 13.26 -8.27
N ARG A 15 -10.62 14.21 -9.08
CA ARG A 15 -9.20 14.33 -9.45
C ARG A 15 -8.34 14.64 -8.23
N LYS A 16 -8.76 15.60 -7.39
CA LYS A 16 -8.05 15.95 -6.14
C LYS A 16 -7.97 14.74 -5.20
N PHE A 17 -9.09 14.04 -4.99
CA PHE A 17 -9.14 12.81 -4.20
C PHE A 17 -8.19 11.73 -4.74
N ASN A 18 -8.26 11.43 -6.04
CA ASN A 18 -7.40 10.43 -6.66
C ASN A 18 -5.91 10.79 -6.53
N ARG A 19 -5.55 12.08 -6.65
CA ARG A 19 -4.17 12.56 -6.47
C ARG A 19 -3.67 12.30 -5.05
N LEU A 20 -4.47 12.62 -4.03
CA LEU A 20 -4.11 12.39 -2.62
C LEU A 20 -3.96 10.90 -2.31
N VAL A 21 -4.89 10.07 -2.79
CA VAL A 21 -4.81 8.62 -2.65
C VAL A 21 -3.58 8.06 -3.37
N ALA A 22 -3.27 8.53 -4.58
CA ALA A 22 -2.10 8.11 -5.34
C ALA A 22 -0.79 8.45 -4.61
N LYS A 23 -0.68 9.64 -4.02
CA LYS A 23 0.49 10.03 -3.21
C LYS A 23 0.71 9.07 -2.04
N ARG A 24 -0.35 8.73 -1.31
CA ARG A 24 -0.25 7.78 -0.19
C ARG A 24 0.08 6.36 -0.66
N ARG A 25 -0.55 5.90 -1.74
CA ARG A 25 -0.28 4.59 -2.37
C ARG A 25 1.16 4.47 -2.87
N TRP A 26 1.74 5.54 -3.41
CA TRP A 26 3.13 5.54 -3.86
C TRP A 26 4.10 5.25 -2.72
N ILE A 27 3.91 5.90 -1.56
CA ILE A 27 4.72 5.65 -0.35
C ILE A 27 4.58 4.19 0.06
N ILE A 28 3.34 3.71 0.20
CA ILE A 28 3.07 2.34 0.66
C ILE A 28 3.67 1.30 -0.31
N GLY A 29 3.42 1.47 -1.61
CA GLY A 29 3.93 0.56 -2.64
C GLY A 29 5.45 0.56 -2.73
N ARG A 30 6.11 1.71 -2.56
CA ARG A 30 7.58 1.78 -2.52
C ARG A 30 8.13 1.04 -1.30
N THR A 31 7.56 1.24 -0.11
CA THR A 31 7.98 0.55 1.11
C THR A 31 7.79 -0.97 0.99
N LEU A 32 6.63 -1.41 0.51
CA LEU A 32 6.34 -2.83 0.34
C LEU A 32 7.28 -3.50 -0.67
N LYS A 33 7.59 -2.84 -1.80
CA LYS A 33 8.54 -3.37 -2.79
C LYS A 33 9.99 -3.37 -2.30
N GLY A 34 10.39 -2.32 -1.58
CA GLY A 34 11.76 -2.16 -1.10
C GLY A 34 12.09 -3.06 0.09
N LEU A 35 11.37 -2.90 1.19
CA LEU A 35 11.68 -3.58 2.46
C LEU A 35 11.13 -5.01 2.53
N PHE A 36 9.99 -5.26 1.88
CA PHE A 36 9.28 -6.55 1.98
C PHE A 36 9.27 -7.34 0.68
N HIS A 37 10.03 -6.91 -0.34
CA HIS A 37 10.12 -7.56 -1.64
C HIS A 37 8.75 -7.87 -2.28
N GLY A 38 7.79 -6.96 -2.12
CA GLY A 38 6.42 -7.08 -2.65
C GLY A 38 6.28 -6.80 -4.16
N GLY A 39 7.38 -6.80 -4.91
CA GLY A 39 7.36 -6.57 -6.36
C GLY A 39 6.94 -7.80 -7.17
N ARG A 40 7.23 -8.99 -6.65
CA ARG A 40 6.89 -10.28 -7.24
C ARG A 40 6.57 -11.27 -6.13
N ALA A 41 5.56 -12.10 -6.33
CA ALA A 41 5.27 -13.21 -5.41
C ALA A 41 6.31 -14.32 -5.59
N ARG A 42 6.67 -14.97 -4.49
CA ARG A 42 7.56 -16.14 -4.48
C ARG A 42 6.80 -17.42 -4.79
N TYR A 43 5.53 -17.48 -4.38
CA TYR A 43 4.65 -18.61 -4.64
C TYR A 43 3.86 -18.45 -5.93
N ILE A 44 3.30 -19.56 -6.42
CA ILE A 44 2.61 -19.63 -7.73
C ILE A 44 1.09 -19.73 -7.56
N THR A 45 0.64 -20.53 -6.58
CA THR A 45 -0.79 -20.76 -6.33
C THR A 45 -1.44 -19.53 -5.69
N GLY A 46 -2.64 -19.17 -6.12
CA GLY A 46 -3.38 -17.98 -5.65
C GLY A 46 -3.43 -17.86 -4.13
N GLU A 47 -3.81 -18.94 -3.43
CA GLU A 47 -3.89 -18.97 -1.96
C GLU A 47 -2.57 -18.61 -1.29
N LYS A 48 -1.45 -19.16 -1.78
CA LYS A 48 -0.11 -18.89 -1.23
C LYS A 48 0.36 -17.48 -1.57
N VAL A 49 0.02 -16.97 -2.75
CA VAL A 49 0.32 -15.58 -3.15
C VAL A 49 -0.45 -14.60 -2.28
N GLU A 50 -1.73 -14.88 -2.00
CA GLU A 50 -2.56 -14.09 -1.10
C GLU A 50 -2.01 -14.09 0.32
N ALA A 51 -1.68 -15.28 0.85
CA ALA A 51 -1.05 -15.40 2.17
C ALA A 51 0.28 -14.62 2.24
N GLU A 52 1.14 -14.75 1.22
CA GLU A 52 2.40 -14.02 1.15
C GLU A 52 2.19 -12.50 1.14
N LEU A 53 1.22 -12.00 0.37
CA LEU A 53 0.89 -10.59 0.32
C LEU A 53 0.38 -10.08 1.68
N THR A 54 -0.47 -10.87 2.34
CA THR A 54 -1.04 -10.55 3.65
C THR A 54 0.06 -10.47 4.72
N PHE A 55 0.93 -11.47 4.81
CA PHE A 55 2.06 -11.43 5.75
C PHE A 55 3.00 -10.25 5.52
N LYS A 56 3.29 -9.91 4.26
CA LYS A 56 4.11 -8.72 3.94
C LYS A 56 3.42 -7.42 4.36
N ALA A 57 2.10 -7.33 4.21
CA ALA A 57 1.33 -6.16 4.64
C ALA A 57 1.29 -6.03 6.17
N GLU A 58 1.11 -7.15 6.88
CA GLU A 58 1.16 -7.19 8.35
C GLU A 58 2.53 -6.77 8.87
N ALA A 59 3.62 -7.34 8.34
CA ALA A 59 4.99 -6.98 8.73
C ALA A 59 5.28 -5.49 8.50
N MET A 60 4.77 -4.92 7.40
CA MET A 60 4.86 -3.48 7.15
C MET A 60 4.11 -2.65 8.20
N ASN A 61 2.92 -3.09 8.61
CA ASN A 61 2.15 -2.42 9.65
C ASN A 61 2.84 -2.50 11.02
N LEU A 62 3.44 -3.65 11.35
CA LEU A 62 4.23 -3.83 12.57
C LEU A 62 5.44 -2.91 12.60
N LEU A 63 6.21 -2.82 11.51
CA LEU A 63 7.33 -1.87 11.41
C LEU A 63 6.87 -0.42 11.60
N LYS A 64 5.73 -0.06 11.01
CA LYS A 64 5.15 1.27 11.18
C LYS A 64 4.70 1.53 12.63
N ALA A 65 4.17 0.52 13.31
CA ALA A 65 3.77 0.62 14.72
C ALA A 65 5.00 0.76 15.62
N ALA A 66 6.03 -0.05 15.41
CA ALA A 66 7.31 0.04 16.12
C ALA A 66 7.93 1.44 16.00
N ASN A 67 7.92 2.04 14.81
CA ASN A 67 8.43 3.40 14.58
C ASN A 67 7.58 4.52 15.20
N ARG A 68 6.43 4.21 15.80
CA ARG A 68 5.57 5.18 16.50
C ARG A 68 5.65 5.04 18.02
N ILE A 69 6.26 3.96 18.50
CA ILE A 69 6.47 3.75 19.91
C ILE A 69 7.78 4.46 20.25
N ASP A 70 7.69 5.61 20.89
CA ASP A 70 8.84 6.15 21.62
C ASP A 70 9.01 5.26 22.84
N LEU A 71 10.10 4.49 22.88
CA LEU A 71 10.50 3.79 24.09
C LEU A 71 10.86 4.88 25.11
N VAL A 72 9.94 5.19 26.01
CA VAL A 72 10.26 5.98 27.20
C VAL A 72 11.31 5.16 27.95
N ALA A 73 12.57 5.61 27.90
CA ALA A 73 13.64 5.02 28.68
C ALA A 73 13.27 5.21 30.16
N ALA A 74 12.99 4.09 30.83
CA ALA A 74 12.77 4.02 32.27
C ALA A 74 14.12 3.88 33.00
#